data_AF-A0A1X7VYC5-F1
#
_entry.id   AF-A0A1X7VYC5-F1
#
_cell.length_a   1.000
_cell.length_b   1.000
_cell.length_c   1.000
_cell.angle_alpha   90.00
_cell.angle_beta   90.00
_cell.angle_gamma   90.00
#
_symmetry.space_group_name_H-M   'P 1'
#
loop_
_entity.id
_entity.type
_entity.pdbx_description
1 polymer ?
#
loop_
_entity_poly.entity_id
_entity_poly.type
_entity_poly.pdbx_seq_one_letter_code
_entity_poly.pdbx_strand_id
1 'polypeptide(L)'
;MKSIKKKTHPDIATVTCHCMKDEIGCFSKGFIKSARINFSAIVKSVGCDQQAFIDRLSSLAKYHAKNVHEWDSGKCFFYDLTVCDCGKRKKTDIACHGKPYETKNILSCPFHSLAYEIACEAVIAKAKQVIHQELGCCHTSVIESSHNVLLQFRTKNLNLQMLHYYVSTSLGLIKVTCPGCLCIRGQLIISYLIFLTE
;
A
#
# COMPACT_ATOMS: atom_id res chain seq x y z
N MET A 1 11.45 16.92 -3.21
CA MET A 1 10.62 15.94 -2.45
C MET A 1 10.32 16.36 -1.00
N LYS A 2 11.27 16.83 -0.18
CA LYS A 2 10.99 17.26 1.21
C LYS A 2 10.04 18.48 1.35
N SER A 3 10.07 19.43 0.41
CA SER A 3 9.22 20.65 0.50
C SER A 3 7.76 20.42 0.13
N ILE A 4 7.46 19.48 -0.79
CA ILE A 4 6.07 19.17 -1.20
C ILE A 4 5.33 18.45 -0.07
N LYS A 5 5.97 17.45 0.56
CA LYS A 5 5.36 16.71 1.67
C LYS A 5 5.13 17.57 2.93
N LYS A 6 5.99 18.58 3.17
CA LYS A 6 5.77 19.56 4.25
C LYS A 6 4.55 20.47 4.02
N LYS A 7 4.16 20.70 2.77
CA LYS A 7 2.96 21.49 2.45
C LYS A 7 1.67 20.70 2.66
N THR A 8 1.68 19.40 2.36
CA THR A 8 0.49 18.53 2.50
C THR A 8 0.37 17.86 3.88
N HIS A 9 1.48 17.67 4.59
CA HIS A 9 1.54 17.18 5.97
C HIS A 9 2.47 18.07 6.79
N PRO A 10 1.99 19.22 7.31
CA PRO A 10 2.82 20.12 8.11
C PRO A 10 3.37 19.43 9.38
N ASP A 11 2.59 18.50 9.93
CA ASP A 11 2.91 17.72 11.14
C ASP A 11 4.17 16.87 10.99
N ILE A 12 4.62 16.59 9.76
CA ILE A 12 5.87 15.87 9.52
C ILE A 12 7.09 16.64 10.06
N ALA A 13 6.97 17.95 10.25
CA ALA A 13 8.02 18.79 10.80
C ALA A 13 8.11 18.74 12.34
N THR A 14 7.03 18.35 13.01
CA THR A 14 6.89 18.39 14.47
C THR A 14 6.82 16.99 15.10
N VAL A 15 6.36 15.99 14.34
CA VAL A 15 6.25 14.62 14.83
C VAL A 15 7.63 13.97 14.95
N THR A 16 7.89 13.37 16.11
CA THR A 16 9.16 12.72 16.44
C THR A 16 9.00 11.20 16.53
N CYS A 17 10.05 10.47 16.15
CA CYS A 17 10.08 9.03 16.30
C CYS A 17 10.55 8.66 17.71
N HIS A 18 9.79 7.80 18.39
CA HIS A 18 10.12 7.32 19.75
C HIS A 18 10.58 5.86 19.79
N CYS A 19 10.71 5.22 18.63
CA CYS A 19 11.25 3.87 18.56
C CYS A 19 12.75 3.87 18.86
N MET A 20 13.22 2.88 19.62
CA MET A 20 14.66 2.66 19.81
C MET A 20 15.35 2.39 18.46
N LYS A 21 16.65 2.68 18.38
CA LYS A 21 17.44 2.65 17.15
C LYS A 21 17.61 1.26 16.50
N ASP A 22 17.21 0.19 17.19
CA ASP A 22 17.43 -1.16 16.70
C ASP A 22 16.28 -1.63 15.78
N GLU A 23 16.68 -2.02 14.58
CA GLU A 23 15.90 -2.58 13.46
C GLU A 23 14.42 -2.12 13.33
N ILE A 24 14.24 -0.90 12.80
CA ILE A 24 13.01 -0.41 12.14
C ILE A 24 11.82 -0.08 13.08
N GLY A 25 12.00 -0.14 14.41
CA GLY A 25 10.98 0.31 15.37
C GLY A 25 9.65 -0.47 15.25
N CYS A 26 8.51 0.24 15.24
CA CYS A 26 7.20 -0.42 15.08
C CYS A 26 6.91 -0.94 13.66
N PHE A 27 7.78 -0.69 12.67
CA PHE A 27 7.75 -1.39 11.37
C PHE A 27 8.43 -2.76 11.43
N SER A 28 8.02 -3.58 12.40
CA SER A 28 8.51 -4.94 12.56
C SER A 28 8.24 -5.80 11.32
N LYS A 29 8.98 -6.89 11.12
CA LYS A 29 8.70 -7.88 10.05
C LYS A 29 7.23 -8.35 10.09
N GLY A 30 6.66 -8.47 11.29
CA GLY A 30 5.25 -8.78 11.51
C GLY A 30 4.31 -7.71 10.94
N PHE A 31 4.57 -6.44 11.25
CA PHE A 31 3.82 -5.33 10.69
C PHE A 31 3.89 -5.30 9.16
N ILE A 32 5.10 -5.42 8.59
CA ILE A 32 5.31 -5.41 7.14
C ILE A 32 4.50 -6.51 6.45
N LYS A 33 4.46 -7.71 7.05
CA LYS A 33 3.66 -8.82 6.56
C LYS A 33 2.16 -8.51 6.65
N SER A 34 1.68 -8.03 7.79
CA SER A 34 0.27 -7.64 7.99
C SER A 34 -0.18 -6.55 7.02
N ALA A 35 0.63 -5.51 6.83
CA ALA A 35 0.33 -4.42 5.90
C ALA A 35 0.16 -4.92 4.46
N ARG A 36 1.00 -5.86 4.01
CA ARG A 36 0.86 -6.50 2.69
C ARG A 36 -0.42 -7.31 2.58
N ILE A 37 -0.72 -8.14 3.58
CA ILE A 37 -1.94 -8.97 3.62
C ILE A 37 -3.18 -8.07 3.60
N ASN A 38 -3.23 -7.03 4.43
CA ASN A 38 -4.34 -6.11 4.51
C ASN A 38 -4.55 -5.37 3.18
N PHE A 39 -3.46 -4.91 2.54
CA PHE A 39 -3.53 -4.29 1.22
C PHE A 39 -4.10 -5.25 0.16
N SER A 40 -3.58 -6.48 0.08
CA SER A 40 -4.09 -7.50 -0.84
C SER A 40 -5.57 -7.85 -0.56
N ALA A 41 -5.98 -7.88 0.71
CA ALA A 41 -7.36 -8.12 1.09
C ALA A 41 -8.28 -6.97 0.66
N ILE A 42 -7.86 -5.71 0.80
CA ILE A 42 -8.59 -4.56 0.27
C ILE A 42 -8.77 -4.71 -1.24
N VAL A 43 -7.67 -4.85 -1.97
CA VAL A 43 -7.69 -4.91 -3.44
C VAL A 43 -8.59 -6.02 -3.96
N LYS A 44 -8.59 -7.20 -3.31
CA LYS A 44 -9.47 -8.32 -3.68
C LYS A 44 -10.94 -8.07 -3.34
N SER A 45 -11.22 -7.34 -2.26
CA SER A 45 -12.58 -7.18 -1.72
C SER A 45 -13.37 -6.01 -2.33
N VAL A 46 -12.72 -5.15 -3.11
CA VAL A 46 -13.36 -3.96 -3.72
C VAL A 46 -13.79 -4.18 -5.18
N GLY A 47 -13.29 -5.22 -5.84
CA GLY A 47 -13.63 -5.49 -7.24
C GLY A 47 -13.21 -4.34 -8.17
N CYS A 48 -14.19 -3.69 -8.80
CA CYS A 48 -14.01 -2.51 -9.65
C CYS A 48 -14.34 -1.18 -8.95
N ASP A 49 -14.71 -1.20 -7.67
CA ASP A 49 -15.06 0.00 -6.92
C ASP A 49 -13.80 0.73 -6.45
N GLN A 50 -13.43 1.76 -7.21
CA GLN A 50 -12.28 2.60 -6.91
C GLN A 50 -12.49 3.42 -5.63
N GLN A 51 -13.71 3.87 -5.33
CA GLN A 51 -13.95 4.68 -4.14
C GLN A 51 -13.87 3.82 -2.89
N ALA A 52 -14.42 2.60 -2.91
CA ALA A 52 -14.25 1.64 -1.83
C ALA A 52 -12.78 1.30 -1.57
N PHE A 53 -11.94 1.22 -2.62
CA PHE A 53 -10.49 1.07 -2.44
C PHE A 53 -9.87 2.24 -1.68
N ILE A 54 -10.21 3.47 -2.07
CA ILE A 54 -9.72 4.69 -1.44
C ILE A 54 -10.14 4.72 0.04
N ASP A 55 -11.43 4.53 0.32
CA ASP A 55 -11.99 4.63 1.66
C ASP A 55 -11.41 3.56 2.60
N ARG A 56 -11.28 2.32 2.11
CA ARG A 56 -10.73 1.20 2.86
C ARG A 56 -9.24 1.37 3.14
N LEU A 57 -8.46 1.84 2.15
CA LEU A 57 -7.03 2.07 2.33
C LEU A 57 -6.74 3.28 3.24
N SER A 58 -7.55 4.33 3.14
CA SER A 58 -7.53 5.45 4.09
C SER A 58 -7.86 5.00 5.51
N SER A 59 -8.92 4.20 5.69
CA SER A 59 -9.33 3.71 7.01
C SER A 59 -8.29 2.77 7.62
N LEU A 60 -7.64 1.94 6.80
CA LEU A 60 -6.53 1.08 7.21
C LEU A 60 -5.38 1.90 7.83
N ALA A 61 -4.96 2.97 7.15
CA ALA A 61 -3.88 3.82 7.59
C ALA A 61 -4.23 4.67 8.81
N LYS A 62 -5.40 5.31 8.78
CA LYS A 62 -5.81 6.28 9.80
C LYS A 62 -6.20 5.62 11.11
N TYR A 63 -6.82 4.44 11.06
CA TYR A 63 -7.45 3.81 12.22
C TYR A 63 -6.90 2.41 12.51
N HIS A 64 -7.09 1.44 11.60
CA HIS A 64 -6.79 0.04 11.89
C HIS A 64 -5.32 -0.22 12.28
N ALA A 65 -4.38 0.41 11.57
CA ALA A 65 -2.95 0.30 11.87
C ALA A 65 -2.57 0.87 13.25
N LYS A 66 -3.39 1.76 13.81
CA LYS A 66 -3.24 2.39 15.12
C LYS A 66 -4.10 1.69 16.20
N ASN A 67 -4.69 0.53 15.88
CA ASN A 67 -5.61 -0.22 16.72
C ASN A 67 -6.91 0.53 17.08
N VAL A 68 -7.37 1.42 16.18
CA VAL A 68 -8.66 2.09 16.31
C VAL A 68 -9.64 1.39 15.37
N HIS A 69 -10.71 0.83 15.93
CA HIS A 69 -11.67 0.02 15.17
C HIS A 69 -13.08 0.63 15.05
N GLU A 70 -13.34 1.71 15.77
CA GLU A 70 -14.56 2.53 15.68
C GLU A 70 -14.16 4.01 15.71
N TRP A 71 -14.88 4.83 14.95
CA TRP A 71 -14.71 6.28 14.86
C TRP A 71 -16.04 6.93 14.43
N ASP A 72 -16.17 8.25 14.55
CA ASP A 72 -17.45 8.96 14.38
C ASP A 72 -18.18 8.67 13.06
N SER A 73 -17.44 8.40 11.99
CA SER A 73 -17.98 8.14 10.65
C SER A 73 -18.02 6.66 10.26
N GLY A 74 -17.64 5.73 11.13
CA GLY A 74 -17.69 4.31 10.79
C GLY A 74 -16.87 3.37 11.67
N LYS A 75 -16.67 2.16 11.17
CA LYS A 75 -15.92 1.10 11.85
C LYS A 75 -15.01 0.34 10.90
N CYS A 76 -14.06 -0.38 11.48
CA CYS A 76 -13.12 -1.25 10.80
C CYS A 76 -13.85 -2.32 9.96
N PHE A 77 -13.43 -2.54 8.72
CA PHE A 77 -14.03 -3.54 7.82
C PHE A 77 -13.24 -4.86 7.75
N PHE A 78 -12.09 -4.94 8.44
CA PHE A 78 -11.19 -6.09 8.34
C PHE A 78 -11.65 -7.31 9.16
N TYR A 79 -12.25 -7.05 10.32
CA TYR A 79 -12.69 -8.07 11.28
C TYR A 79 -13.91 -7.58 12.03
N ASP A 80 -14.70 -8.52 12.55
CA ASP A 80 -15.71 -8.20 13.54
C ASP A 80 -15.06 -7.59 14.79
N LEU A 81 -15.75 -6.62 15.40
CA LEU A 81 -15.28 -5.93 16.59
C LEU A 81 -15.13 -6.87 17.79
N THR A 82 -15.83 -7.99 17.77
CA THR A 82 -15.76 -9.03 18.79
C THR A 82 -15.28 -10.32 18.15
N VAL A 83 -14.18 -10.87 18.66
CA VAL A 83 -13.60 -12.13 18.20
C VAL A 83 -13.67 -13.19 19.28
N CYS A 84 -13.91 -14.43 18.87
CA CYS A 84 -13.88 -15.57 19.77
C CYS A 84 -12.50 -15.72 20.43
N ASP A 85 -12.47 -15.83 21.75
CA ASP A 85 -11.26 -16.08 22.55
C ASP A 85 -11.19 -17.53 23.06
N CYS A 86 -12.21 -18.33 22.76
CA CYS A 86 -12.39 -19.69 23.27
C CYS A 86 -11.35 -20.71 22.76
N GLY A 87 -10.40 -20.30 21.91
CA GLY A 87 -9.27 -21.10 21.45
C GLY A 87 -9.70 -22.31 20.60
N LYS A 88 -9.24 -23.51 20.97
CA LYS A 88 -9.56 -24.78 20.29
C LYS A 88 -10.90 -25.41 20.73
N ARG A 89 -11.75 -24.71 21.49
CA ARG A 89 -13.04 -25.26 21.91
C ARG A 89 -13.92 -25.57 20.69
N LYS A 90 -14.75 -26.61 20.81
CA LYS A 90 -15.63 -27.08 19.73
C LYS A 90 -16.60 -25.94 19.36
N LYS A 91 -16.83 -25.74 18.06
CA LYS A 91 -17.77 -24.74 17.48
C LYS A 91 -19.20 -24.79 18.05
N THR A 92 -19.54 -25.81 18.83
CA THR A 92 -20.86 -26.08 19.40
C THR A 92 -21.10 -25.40 20.75
N ASP A 93 -20.09 -24.79 21.38
CA ASP A 93 -20.28 -23.96 22.58
C ASP A 93 -20.76 -22.56 22.18
N ILE A 94 -22.08 -22.36 22.19
CA ILE A 94 -22.75 -21.11 21.81
C ILE A 94 -22.55 -20.00 22.87
N ALA A 95 -21.96 -20.32 24.03
CA ALA A 95 -21.79 -19.40 25.17
C ALA A 95 -20.55 -18.47 25.09
N CYS A 96 -19.82 -18.43 23.97
CA CYS A 96 -18.62 -17.59 23.86
C CYS A 96 -19.02 -16.12 23.68
N HIS A 97 -18.86 -15.29 24.72
CA HIS A 97 -19.09 -13.84 24.64
C HIS A 97 -18.02 -13.10 23.80
N GLY A 98 -16.88 -13.74 23.53
CA GLY A 98 -15.77 -13.19 22.78
C GLY A 98 -15.05 -12.04 23.50
N LYS A 99 -14.07 -11.46 22.82
CA LYS A 99 -13.31 -10.29 23.29
C LYS A 99 -13.21 -9.24 22.20
N PRO A 100 -12.97 -7.96 22.55
CA PRO A 100 -12.69 -6.93 21.56
C PRO A 100 -11.52 -7.33 20.65
N TYR A 101 -11.66 -7.04 19.36
CA TYR A 101 -10.60 -7.26 18.39
C TYR A 101 -9.45 -6.28 18.65
N GLU A 102 -8.22 -6.80 18.57
CA GLU A 102 -7.00 -6.01 18.65
C GLU A 102 -6.10 -6.30 17.44
N THR A 103 -5.59 -5.22 16.83
CA THR A 103 -4.57 -5.29 15.78
C THR A 103 -3.29 -5.85 16.40
N LYS A 104 -2.83 -7.00 15.89
CA LYS A 104 -1.64 -7.66 16.43
C LYS A 104 -0.33 -6.86 16.29
N ASN A 105 -0.15 -6.19 15.15
CA ASN A 105 1.05 -5.42 14.84
C ASN A 105 0.67 -3.94 14.73
N ILE A 106 0.75 -3.20 15.83
CA ILE A 106 0.28 -1.82 15.94
C ILE A 106 1.40 -0.83 15.60
N LEU A 107 1.07 0.24 14.88
CA LEU A 107 1.91 1.43 14.79
C LEU A 107 1.61 2.35 15.98
N SER A 108 2.36 2.19 17.06
CA SER A 108 2.24 3.05 18.25
C SER A 108 3.04 4.35 18.14
N CYS A 109 4.09 4.38 17.31
CA CYS A 109 4.91 5.56 17.11
C CYS A 109 4.18 6.60 16.23
N PRO A 110 3.99 7.85 16.69
CA PRO A 110 3.31 8.89 15.91
C PRO A 110 3.99 9.14 14.55
N PHE A 111 5.32 9.17 14.53
CA PHE A 111 6.09 9.38 13.30
C PHE A 111 5.86 8.24 12.28
N HIS A 112 5.98 6.98 12.69
CA HIS A 112 5.78 5.84 11.78
C HIS A 112 4.32 5.69 11.35
N SER A 113 3.38 6.02 12.22
CA SER A 113 1.95 6.07 11.90
C SER A 113 1.66 7.08 10.79
N LEU A 114 2.14 8.32 10.95
CA LEU A 114 2.00 9.35 9.92
C LEU A 114 2.73 8.94 8.64
N ALA A 115 3.92 8.35 8.76
CA ALA A 115 4.70 7.96 7.60
C ALA A 115 4.04 6.81 6.80
N TYR A 116 3.36 5.88 7.48
CA TYR A 116 2.53 4.84 6.86
C TYR A 116 1.29 5.44 6.18
N GLU A 117 0.64 6.41 6.83
CA GLU A 117 -0.51 7.13 6.29
C GLU A 117 -0.20 7.86 4.98
N ILE A 118 0.89 8.65 4.97
CA ILE A 118 1.39 9.33 3.76
C ILE A 118 1.70 8.33 2.64
N ALA A 119 2.20 7.15 2.99
CA ALA A 119 2.52 6.14 1.99
C ALA A 119 1.26 5.49 1.41
N CYS A 120 0.22 5.26 2.21
CA CYS A 120 -1.09 4.85 1.73
C CYS A 120 -1.71 5.90 0.81
N GLU A 121 -1.63 7.18 1.17
CA GLU A 121 -2.12 8.29 0.34
C GLU A 121 -1.43 8.36 -1.03
N ALA A 122 -0.11 8.12 -1.07
CA ALA A 122 0.62 8.06 -2.33
C ALA A 122 0.15 6.91 -3.25
N VAL A 123 -0.36 5.81 -2.67
CA VAL A 123 -0.98 4.71 -3.42
C VAL A 123 -2.41 5.06 -3.82
N ILE A 124 -3.18 5.70 -2.93
CA ILE A 124 -4.53 6.23 -3.21
C ILE A 124 -4.51 7.22 -4.38
N ALA A 125 -3.50 8.09 -4.47
CA ALA A 125 -3.33 9.00 -5.59
C ALA A 125 -3.19 8.28 -6.95
N LYS A 126 -2.85 6.98 -6.92
CA LYS A 126 -2.76 6.10 -8.10
C LYS A 126 -3.92 5.09 -8.16
N ALA A 127 -5.02 5.30 -7.44
CA ALA A 127 -6.13 4.34 -7.36
C ALA A 127 -6.65 3.88 -8.73
N LYS A 128 -6.73 4.78 -9.72
CA LYS A 128 -7.12 4.45 -11.12
C LYS A 128 -6.20 3.43 -11.81
N GLN A 129 -4.94 3.36 -11.39
CA GLN A 129 -3.96 2.39 -11.91
C GLN A 129 -4.02 1.05 -11.15
N VAL A 130 -4.51 1.08 -9.91
CA VAL A 130 -4.63 -0.10 -9.04
C VAL A 130 -5.94 -0.84 -9.31
N ILE A 131 -7.06 -0.09 -9.37
CA ILE A 131 -8.41 -0.59 -9.63
C ILE A 131 -8.92 0.06 -10.92
N HIS A 132 -9.01 -0.73 -11.98
CA HIS A 132 -9.63 -0.32 -13.23
C HIS A 132 -11.17 -0.40 -13.10
N GLN A 133 -11.88 0.59 -13.63
CA GLN A 133 -13.34 0.69 -13.48
C GLN A 133 -14.09 -0.48 -14.14
N GLU A 134 -13.55 -1.04 -15.22
CA GLU A 134 -14.16 -2.18 -15.92
C GLU A 134 -13.52 -3.54 -15.55
N LEU A 135 -12.19 -3.60 -15.50
CA LEU A 135 -11.43 -4.85 -15.32
C LEU A 135 -11.16 -5.18 -13.85
N GLY A 136 -11.44 -4.26 -12.92
CA GLY A 136 -11.14 -4.40 -11.50
C GLY A 136 -9.63 -4.32 -11.22
N CYS A 137 -9.16 -5.10 -10.24
CA CYS A 137 -7.75 -5.15 -9.89
C CYS A 137 -6.90 -5.67 -11.06
N CYS A 138 -5.92 -4.89 -11.52
CA CYS A 138 -4.96 -5.36 -12.52
C CYS A 138 -4.05 -6.45 -11.89
N HIS A 139 -4.19 -7.71 -12.33
CA HIS A 139 -3.49 -8.91 -11.82
C HIS A 139 -1.96 -8.96 -12.09
N THR A 140 -1.28 -7.82 -12.12
CA THR A 140 0.16 -7.82 -12.34
C THR A 140 0.90 -7.84 -11.00
N SER A 141 1.91 -8.70 -10.88
CA SER A 141 2.91 -8.71 -9.80
C SER A 141 3.58 -7.33 -9.57
N VAL A 142 3.39 -6.41 -10.51
CA VAL A 142 3.75 -5.00 -10.43
C VAL A 142 2.97 -4.28 -9.33
N ILE A 143 1.70 -4.56 -9.05
CA ILE A 143 0.99 -3.90 -7.93
C ILE A 143 1.59 -4.33 -6.58
N GLU A 144 1.85 -5.63 -6.39
CA GLU A 144 2.43 -6.16 -5.15
C GLU A 144 3.87 -5.65 -4.89
N SER A 145 4.62 -5.39 -5.96
CA SER A 145 6.00 -4.88 -5.88
C SER A 145 6.10 -3.36 -5.85
N SER A 146 5.34 -2.62 -6.68
CA SER A 146 5.46 -1.16 -6.87
C SER A 146 4.49 -0.30 -6.03
N HIS A 147 3.41 -0.88 -5.49
CA HIS A 147 2.43 -0.18 -4.64
C HIS A 147 2.49 -0.63 -3.18
N ASN A 148 3.58 -1.29 -2.79
CA ASN A 148 3.81 -1.61 -1.40
C ASN A 148 3.90 -0.30 -0.61
N VAL A 149 3.05 -0.12 0.39
CA VAL A 149 3.02 1.08 1.24
C VAL A 149 4.38 1.32 1.93
N LEU A 150 5.27 0.32 1.96
CA LEU A 150 6.54 0.38 2.70
C LEU A 150 7.78 0.62 1.84
N LEU A 151 7.64 0.98 0.56
CA LEU A 151 8.81 1.22 -0.30
C LEU A 151 9.72 2.32 0.26
N GLN A 152 9.14 3.37 0.84
CA GLN A 152 9.92 4.49 1.35
C GLN A 152 10.76 4.14 2.59
N PHE A 153 10.53 3.00 3.25
CA PHE A 153 11.27 2.55 4.42
C PHE A 153 12.29 1.44 4.13
N ARG A 154 12.51 1.10 2.86
CA ARG A 154 13.57 0.15 2.49
C ARG A 154 14.94 0.81 2.50
N THR A 155 15.97 -0.01 2.68
CA THR A 155 17.36 0.43 2.50
C THR A 155 17.56 1.01 1.09
N LYS A 156 18.45 2.00 0.96
CA LYS A 156 18.70 2.72 -0.31
C LYS A 156 18.92 1.76 -1.50
N ASN A 157 19.63 0.65 -1.27
CA ASN A 157 19.92 -0.36 -2.29
C ASN A 157 18.67 -1.08 -2.79
N LEU A 158 17.78 -1.53 -1.88
CA LEU A 158 16.53 -2.18 -2.24
C LEU A 158 15.59 -1.24 -3.01
N ASN A 159 15.58 0.05 -2.65
CA ASN A 159 14.81 1.06 -3.37
C ASN A 159 15.33 1.32 -4.78
N LEU A 160 16.65 1.37 -4.97
CA LEU A 160 17.25 1.51 -6.28
C LEU A 160 17.02 0.27 -7.16
N GLN A 161 17.14 -0.94 -6.62
CA GLN A 161 16.86 -2.18 -7.34
C GLN A 161 15.41 -2.26 -7.81
N MET A 162 14.47 -1.81 -6.97
CA MET A 162 13.07 -1.73 -7.37
C MET A 162 12.80 -0.67 -8.42
N LEU A 163 13.38 0.52 -8.28
CA LEU A 163 13.24 1.57 -9.29
C LEU A 163 13.79 1.07 -10.62
N HIS A 164 14.93 0.38 -10.60
CA HIS A 164 15.51 -0.26 -11.76
C HIS A 164 14.57 -1.32 -12.36
N TYR A 165 13.96 -2.17 -11.53
CA TYR A 165 12.97 -3.16 -12.01
C TYR A 165 11.76 -2.48 -12.67
N TYR A 166 11.17 -1.47 -12.02
CA TYR A 166 10.04 -0.72 -12.56
C TYR A 166 10.38 -0.06 -13.91
N VAL A 167 11.52 0.61 -13.99
CA VAL A 167 12.01 1.24 -15.23
C VAL A 167 12.25 0.18 -16.30
N SER A 168 12.92 -0.92 -15.96
CA SER A 168 13.21 -2.01 -16.90
C SER A 168 11.94 -2.67 -17.45
N THR A 169 10.96 -2.98 -16.59
CA THR A 169 9.68 -3.55 -17.00
C THR A 169 8.89 -2.58 -17.86
N SER A 170 8.84 -1.29 -17.49
CA SER A 170 8.16 -0.26 -18.28
C SER A 170 8.81 -0.09 -19.65
N LEU A 171 10.15 -0.07 -19.72
CA LEU A 171 10.88 -0.02 -20.99
C LEU A 171 10.67 -1.28 -21.83
N GLY A 172 10.59 -2.46 -21.19
CA GLY A 172 10.25 -3.72 -21.85
C GLY A 172 8.85 -3.67 -22.47
N LEU A 173 7.85 -3.20 -21.73
CA LEU A 173 6.48 -3.05 -22.23
C LEU A 173 6.40 -2.07 -23.41
N ILE A 174 7.09 -0.91 -23.32
CA ILE A 174 7.15 0.07 -24.42
C ILE A 174 7.74 -0.54 -25.69
N LYS A 175 8.81 -1.34 -25.58
CA LYS A 175 9.42 -2.03 -26.73
C LYS A 175 8.46 -3.02 -27.40
N VAL A 176 7.61 -3.70 -26.61
CA VAL A 176 6.65 -4.68 -27.13
C VAL A 176 5.45 -3.99 -27.78
N THR A 177 4.95 -2.90 -27.20
CA THR A 177 3.78 -2.18 -27.72
C THR A 177 4.11 -1.19 -28.86
N CYS A 178 5.37 -0.77 -28.98
CA CYS A 178 5.82 0.12 -30.05
C CYS A 178 7.13 -0.42 -30.65
N PRO A 179 7.05 -1.32 -31.66
CA PRO A 179 8.22 -2.01 -32.23
C PRO A 179 9.29 -1.06 -32.80
N GLY A 180 8.92 0.20 -33.11
CA GLY A 180 9.83 1.24 -33.61
C GLY A 180 10.59 2.03 -32.54
N CYS A 181 10.32 1.82 -31.25
CA CYS A 181 11.02 2.52 -30.17
C CYS A 181 12.34 1.82 -29.79
N LEU A 182 13.45 2.25 -30.38
CA LEU A 182 14.77 1.74 -30.05
C LEU A 182 15.32 2.45 -28.79
N CYS A 183 15.22 1.79 -27.63
CA CYS A 183 15.81 2.31 -26.40
C CYS A 183 17.32 2.02 -26.35
N ILE A 184 18.15 2.99 -26.75
CA ILE A 184 19.61 2.94 -26.59
C ILE A 184 19.98 3.71 -25.31
N ARG A 185 20.66 3.03 -24.37
CA ARG A 185 21.30 3.64 -23.17
C ARG A 185 20.40 4.55 -22.30
N GLY A 186 19.13 4.18 -22.12
CA GLY A 186 18.23 4.90 -21.19
C GLY A 186 17.67 6.22 -21.73
N GLN A 187 17.85 6.52 -23.02
CA GLN A 187 17.15 7.60 -23.73
C GLN A 187 16.11 6.99 -24.68
N LEU A 188 14.87 7.45 -24.58
CA LEU A 188 13.80 7.19 -25.54
C LEU A 188 14.04 8.12 -26.74
N ILE A 189 14.49 7.55 -27.86
CA ILE A 189 14.49 8.24 -29.16
C ILE A 189 13.25 7.73 -29.91
N ILE A 190 12.29 8.63 -30.14
CA ILE A 190 11.15 8.37 -31.02
C ILE A 190 11.66 8.61 -32.44
N SER A 191 12.12 7.55 -33.11
CA SER A 191 12.42 7.61 -34.53
C SER A 191 11.09 7.55 -35.30
N TYR A 192 10.60 8.70 -35.76
CA TYR A 192 9.53 8.71 -36.77
C TYR A 192 10.08 8.13 -38.07
N LEU A 193 9.73 6.88 -38.37
CA LEU A 193 9.74 6.37 -39.75
C LEU A 193 8.29 6.45 -40.24
N ILE A 194 8.01 7.57 -40.90
CA ILE A 194 6.85 7.75 -41.76
C ILE A 194 6.98 6.70 -42.88
N PHE A 195 6.24 5.60 -42.80
CA PHE A 195 5.94 4.80 -43.99
C PHE A 195 4.76 5.50 -44.68
N LEU A 196 5.08 6.42 -45.58
CA LEU A 196 4.22 6.71 -46.72
C LEU A 196 4.40 5.53 -47.68
N THR A 197 3.41 4.65 -47.73
CA THR A 197 3.22 3.78 -48.90
C THR A 197 2.09 4.37 -49.72
N GLU A 198 2.37 4.46 -51.01
CA GLU A 198 1.58 5.03 -52.11
C GLU A 198 0.10 4.65 -52.13
#